data_AF-A0A3L7RTB3-F1
#
_entry.id   AF-A0A3L7RTB3-F1
#
_cell.length_a   1.000
_cell.length_b   1.000
_cell.length_c   1.000
_cell.angle_alpha   90.00
_cell.angle_beta   90.00
_cell.angle_gamma   90.00
#
_symmetry.space_group_name_H-M   'P 1'
#
loop_
_entity.id
_entity.type
_entity.pdbx_description
1 polymer ?
#
loop_
_entity_poly.entity_id
_entity_poly.type
_entity_poly.pdbx_seq_one_letter_code
_entity_poly.pdbx_strand_id
1 'polypeptide(L)'
;MHFFQSCPICGRSLRIRVTLLGKRVFCRHCGGGFSARDGASTTEATGAMTPDASLSREVAEPSLAERVDHLLARASLVLAQSAAGGSWPPDGSGPGE
;
A
#
# COMPACT_ATOMS: atom_id res chain seq x y z
N MET A 1 19.84 31.47 -3.07
CA MET A 1 20.07 30.05 -2.72
C MET A 1 18.76 29.28 -2.80
N HIS A 2 18.78 28.12 -3.45
CA HIS A 2 17.63 27.22 -3.61
C HIS A 2 18.11 25.77 -3.53
N PHE A 3 17.29 24.90 -3.00
CA PHE A 3 17.52 23.46 -2.96
C PHE A 3 16.42 22.74 -3.75
N PHE A 4 16.67 21.49 -4.09
CA PHE A 4 15.69 20.66 -4.77
C PHE A 4 15.11 19.66 -3.77
N GLN A 5 13.80 19.53 -3.74
CA GLN A 5 13.10 18.49 -2.99
C GLN A 5 12.07 17.83 -3.90
N SER A 6 12.00 16.51 -3.88
CA SER A 6 10.94 15.76 -4.54
C SER A 6 9.62 15.93 -3.79
N CYS A 7 8.53 16.11 -4.54
CA CYS A 7 7.20 16.15 -3.94
C CYS A 7 6.84 14.76 -3.40
N PRO A 8 6.45 14.60 -2.12
CA PRO A 8 6.07 13.31 -1.56
C PRO A 8 4.75 12.76 -2.13
N ILE A 9 3.99 13.59 -2.85
CA ILE A 9 2.68 13.22 -3.41
C ILE A 9 2.79 12.71 -4.84
N CYS A 10 3.64 13.34 -5.67
CA CYS A 10 3.76 13.01 -7.10
C CYS A 10 5.18 12.65 -7.55
N GLY A 11 6.16 12.68 -6.65
CA GLY A 11 7.57 12.36 -6.93
C GLY A 11 8.34 13.43 -7.71
N ARG A 12 7.70 14.49 -8.20
CA ARG A 12 8.35 15.48 -9.07
C ARG A 12 9.29 16.41 -8.29
N SER A 13 10.47 16.67 -8.84
CA SER A 13 11.46 17.59 -8.27
C SER A 13 11.01 19.05 -8.34
N LEU A 14 11.00 19.71 -7.18
CA LEU A 14 10.62 21.10 -7.02
C LEU A 14 11.83 21.93 -6.57
N ARG A 15 12.04 23.08 -7.23
CA ARG A 15 13.06 24.05 -6.84
C ARG A 15 12.50 24.96 -5.75
N ILE A 16 12.95 24.76 -4.52
CA ILE A 16 12.46 25.48 -3.34
C ILE A 16 13.51 26.49 -2.90
N ARG A 17 13.09 27.72 -2.57
CA ARG A 17 14.00 28.74 -2.02
C ARG A 17 14.43 28.33 -0.62
N VAL A 18 15.72 28.49 -0.29
CA VAL A 18 16.25 28.18 1.06
C VAL A 18 15.54 28.99 2.16
N THR A 19 15.03 30.18 1.83
CA THR A 19 14.21 31.00 2.75
C THR A 19 12.88 30.36 3.17
N LEU A 20 12.44 29.33 2.44
CA LEU A 20 11.23 28.58 2.73
C LEU A 20 11.50 27.28 3.49
N LEU A 21 12.75 26.96 3.82
CA LEU A 21 13.10 25.80 4.62
C LEU A 21 12.34 25.83 5.96
N GLY A 22 11.74 24.71 6.34
CA GLY A 22 10.86 24.57 7.50
C GLY A 22 9.44 25.11 7.32
N LYS A 23 9.13 25.80 6.21
CA LYS A 23 7.78 26.32 5.92
C LYS A 23 6.97 25.31 5.09
N ARG A 24 5.64 25.43 5.18
CA ARG A 24 4.71 24.73 4.28
C ARG A 24 4.76 25.35 2.89
N VAL A 25 4.96 24.51 1.89
CA VAL A 25 4.96 24.87 0.47
C VAL A 25 4.00 23.95 -0.28
N PHE A 26 3.57 24.39 -1.47
CA PHE A 26 2.62 23.65 -2.29
C PHE A 26 3.24 23.25 -3.62
N CYS A 27 3.00 22.02 -4.04
CA CYS A 27 3.40 21.53 -5.34
C CYS A 27 2.63 22.24 -6.45
N ARG A 28 3.33 22.85 -7.41
CA ARG A 28 2.68 23.48 -8.58
C ARG A 28 2.01 22.46 -9.52
N HIS A 29 2.38 21.18 -9.44
CA HIS A 29 1.86 20.13 -10.31
C HIS A 29 0.60 19.46 -9.76
N CYS A 30 0.59 19.03 -8.49
CA CYS A 30 -0.55 18.32 -7.89
C CYS A 30 -1.31 19.12 -6.83
N GLY A 31 -0.82 20.31 -6.43
CA GLY A 31 -1.41 21.08 -5.33
C GLY A 31 -1.13 20.51 -3.92
N GLY A 32 -0.42 19.38 -3.81
CA GLY A 32 -0.07 18.78 -2.52
C GLY A 32 0.77 19.71 -1.65
N GLY A 33 0.35 19.93 -0.41
CA GLY A 33 1.06 20.73 0.58
C GLY A 33 2.02 19.89 1.41
N PHE A 34 3.29 20.28 1.48
CA PHE A 34 4.34 19.57 2.22
C PHE A 34 5.34 20.55 2.84
N SER A 35 6.13 20.08 3.79
CA SER A 35 7.14 20.90 4.46
C SER A 35 8.45 20.90 3.67
N ALA A 36 8.95 22.10 3.37
CA ALA A 36 10.23 22.29 2.71
C ALA A 36 11.38 21.88 3.66
N ARG A 37 12.04 20.78 3.34
CA ARG A 37 13.15 20.17 4.08
C ARG A 37 14.26 19.83 3.11
N ASP A 38 15.49 20.14 3.47
CA ASP A 38 16.67 19.80 2.68
C ASP A 38 16.97 18.30 2.80
N GLY A 39 17.14 17.65 1.65
CA GLY A 39 17.11 16.20 1.48
C GLY A 39 18.38 15.46 1.89
N ALA A 40 19.29 16.05 2.67
CA ALA A 40 20.45 15.31 3.19
C ALA A 40 20.07 14.23 4.23
N SER A 41 18.79 14.12 4.63
CA SER A 41 18.30 13.09 5.55
C SER A 41 16.92 12.57 5.15
N THR A 42 16.83 11.92 3.99
CA THR A 42 15.81 10.89 3.76
C THR A 42 16.51 9.58 3.43
N THR A 43 17.35 9.12 4.35
CA THR A 43 17.51 7.68 4.56
C THR A 43 16.24 7.21 5.26
N GLU A 44 15.31 6.71 4.45
CA GLU A 44 14.71 5.39 4.66
C GLU A 44 14.49 5.03 6.14
N ALA A 45 13.40 5.53 6.72
CA ALA A 45 12.93 5.06 8.02
C ALA A 45 11.40 4.91 7.98
N THR A 46 10.91 3.90 7.27
CA THR A 46 10.46 2.67 7.92
C THR A 46 9.74 1.76 6.92
N GLY A 47 10.52 0.81 6.43
CA GLY A 47 10.08 -0.43 5.80
C GLY A 47 11.12 -1.50 6.12
N ALA A 48 11.52 -1.58 7.40
CA ALA A 48 12.45 -2.61 7.86
C ALA A 48 11.70 -3.94 7.96
N MET A 49 11.92 -4.82 6.98
CA MET A 49 12.20 -6.24 7.20
C MET A 49 13.14 -6.72 6.06
N THR A 50 14.40 -7.01 6.40
CA THR A 50 15.26 -7.96 5.67
C THR A 50 15.23 -9.29 6.46
N PRO A 51 15.69 -10.46 5.93
CA PRO A 51 16.46 -10.70 4.70
C PRO A 51 15.98 -11.89 3.83
N ASP A 52 16.28 -11.87 2.53
CA ASP A 52 16.98 -12.99 1.88
C ASP A 52 17.56 -12.53 0.52
N ALA A 53 18.89 -12.60 0.44
CA ALA A 53 19.62 -12.43 -0.80
C ALA A 53 19.92 -13.82 -1.36
N SER A 54 19.01 -14.37 -2.18
CA SER A 54 19.33 -15.15 -3.40
C SER A 54 18.09 -15.87 -3.95
N LEU A 55 17.15 -15.12 -4.54
CA LEU A 55 16.34 -15.68 -5.63
C LEU A 55 15.83 -14.56 -6.54
N SER A 56 16.66 -14.14 -7.49
CA SER A 56 16.19 -13.40 -8.66
C SER A 56 15.39 -14.35 -9.57
N ARG A 57 14.17 -14.71 -9.14
CA ARG A 57 13.10 -15.07 -10.07
C ARG A 57 12.15 -13.89 -10.06
N GLU A 58 12.25 -13.16 -11.15
CA GLU A 58 11.39 -12.05 -11.53
C GLU A 58 9.94 -12.39 -11.19
N VAL A 59 9.41 -11.73 -10.17
CA VAL A 59 7.96 -11.75 -9.94
C VAL A 59 7.40 -10.84 -11.03
N ALA A 60 7.11 -11.42 -12.18
CA ALA A 60 6.31 -10.77 -13.20
C ALA A 60 5.02 -10.31 -12.49
N GLU A 61 4.79 -9.00 -12.45
CA GLU A 61 3.51 -8.45 -12.01
C GLU A 61 2.43 -9.17 -12.82
N PRO A 62 1.53 -9.94 -12.19
CA PRO A 62 0.59 -10.76 -12.92
C PRO A 62 -0.25 -9.85 -13.81
N SER A 63 -0.41 -10.26 -15.08
CA SER A 63 -1.24 -9.50 -16.01
C SER A 63 -2.63 -9.30 -15.41
N LEU A 64 -3.33 -8.23 -15.83
CA LEU A 64 -4.71 -7.98 -15.39
C LEU A 64 -5.60 -9.22 -15.59
N ALA A 65 -5.38 -9.96 -16.68
CA ALA A 65 -6.09 -11.20 -16.97
C ALA A 65 -5.84 -12.28 -15.91
N GLU A 66 -4.59 -12.55 -15.55
CA GLU A 66 -4.23 -13.52 -14.49
C GLU A 66 -4.76 -13.10 -13.13
N ARG A 67 -4.73 -11.79 -12.82
CA ARG A 67 -5.33 -11.27 -11.58
C ARG A 67 -6.82 -11.53 -11.54
N VAL A 68 -7.54 -11.25 -12.63
CA VAL A 68 -8.99 -11.50 -12.74
C VAL A 68 -9.30 -12.99 -12.58
N ASP A 69 -8.56 -13.86 -13.27
CA ASP A 69 -8.74 -15.32 -13.18
C ASP A 69 -8.55 -15.83 -11.75
N HIS A 70 -7.48 -15.37 -11.08
CA HIS A 70 -7.20 -15.71 -9.69
C HIS A 70 -8.29 -15.21 -8.72
N LEU A 71 -8.80 -13.99 -8.91
CA LEU A 71 -9.92 -13.48 -8.10
C LEU A 71 -11.19 -14.31 -8.30
N LEU A 72 -11.50 -14.70 -9.54
CA LEU A 72 -12.69 -15.48 -9.85
C LEU A 72 -12.62 -16.89 -9.25
N ALA A 73 -11.45 -17.53 -9.32
CA ALA A 73 -11.21 -18.84 -8.69
C ALA A 73 -11.37 -18.79 -7.15
N ARG A 74 -10.89 -17.72 -6.49
CA ARG A 74 -11.09 -17.56 -5.04
C ARG A 74 -12.56 -17.33 -4.68
N ALA A 75 -13.28 -16.55 -5.48
CA ALA A 75 -14.70 -16.28 -5.24
C ALA A 75 -15.55 -17.55 -5.34
N SER A 76 -15.31 -18.41 -6.33
CA SER A 76 -16.05 -19.67 -6.49
C SER A 76 -15.85 -20.62 -5.30
N LEU A 77 -14.63 -20.71 -4.77
CA LEU A 77 -14.33 -21.50 -3.58
C LEU A 77 -15.08 -21.00 -2.34
N VAL A 78 -15.16 -19.68 -2.12
CA VAL A 78 -15.90 -19.11 -0.98
C VAL A 78 -17.39 -19.40 -1.11
N LEU A 79 -17.94 -19.26 -2.32
CA LEU A 79 -19.35 -19.57 -2.58
C LEU A 79 -19.65 -21.05 -2.33
N ALA A 80 -18.79 -21.96 -2.80
CA ALA A 80 -18.94 -23.40 -2.56
C ALA A 80 -18.87 -23.75 -1.06
N GLN A 81 -17.94 -23.14 -0.32
CA GLN A 81 -17.83 -23.31 1.13
C GLN A 81 -19.05 -22.76 1.86
N SER A 82 -19.62 -21.64 1.42
CA SER A 82 -20.84 -21.09 2.01
C SER A 82 -22.07 -21.96 1.74
N ALA A 83 -22.13 -22.63 0.58
CA ALA A 83 -23.16 -23.62 0.27
C ALA A 83 -23.01 -24.90 1.11
N ALA A 84 -21.77 -25.30 1.42
CA ALA A 84 -21.47 -26.46 2.26
C ALA A 84 -21.53 -26.16 3.78
N GLY A 85 -21.34 -24.90 4.18
CA GLY A 85 -21.20 -24.43 5.56
C GLY A 85 -22.49 -23.90 6.19
N GLY A 86 -23.65 -24.10 5.55
CA GLY A 86 -24.96 -23.74 6.09
C GLY A 86 -25.48 -24.65 7.21
N SER A 87 -24.62 -25.26 8.03
CA SER A 87 -25.02 -25.98 9.24
C SER A 87 -24.68 -25.18 10.49
N TRP A 88 -25.45 -24.12 10.72
CA TRP A 88 -25.64 -23.59 12.07
C TRP A 88 -26.23 -24.73 12.94
N PRO A 89 -25.67 -25.05 14.13
CA PRO A 89 -26.24 -26.09 14.99
C PRO A 89 -27.62 -25.63 15.51
N PRO A 90 -28.64 -26.51 15.54
CA PRO A 90 -29.91 -26.16 16.18
C PRO A 90 -29.68 -25.92 17.67
N ASP A 91 -30.28 -24.84 18.15
CA ASP A 91 -30.33 -24.39 19.53
C ASP A 91 -30.65 -25.54 20.49
N GLY A 92 -29.87 -25.61 21.57
CA GLY A 92 -29.96 -26.65 22.60
C GLY A 92 -31.28 -26.56 23.38
N SER A 93 -32.32 -27.23 22.88
CA SER A 93 -33.49 -27.58 23.67
C SER A 93 -33.24 -28.92 24.38
N GLY A 94 -32.68 -28.85 25.59
CA GLY A 94 -32.66 -29.99 26.50
C GLY A 94 -33.98 -30.07 27.29
N PRO A 95 -34.70 -31.21 27.31
CA PRO A 95 -35.79 -31.37 28.26
C PRO A 95 -35.19 -31.63 29.64
N GLY A 96 -35.56 -30.80 30.61
CA GLY A 96 -35.37 -31.11 32.02
C GLY A 96 -36.48 -32.02 32.49
N GLU A 97 -36.12 -33.20 32.99
CA GLU A 97 -36.87 -34.00 33.97
C GLU A 97 -35.91 -34.96 34.69
#